data_AF-A0A2G9TAZ0-F1
#
_entry.id   AF-A0A2G9TAZ0-F1
#
_cell.length_a   1.000
_cell.length_b   1.000
_cell.length_c   1.000
_cell.angle_alpha   90.00
_cell.angle_beta   90.00
_cell.angle_gamma   90.00
#
_symmetry.space_group_name_H-M   'P 1'
#
loop_
_entity.id
_entity.type
_entity.pdbx_description
1 polymer ?
#
loop_
_entity_poly.entity_id
_entity_poly.type
_entity_poly.pdbx_seq_one_letter_code
_entity_poly.pdbx_strand_id
1 'polypeptide(L)'
;ISMSGRSPLEEETYFSKPEHLFPHLEDGRIPTEQFLSACQGIADFVGFLGTAFSPVKADINGNVVKVRTRFEKDRIGQRYLQDLIDSDLRDHGGNFGIATEGLLWLKRGLEFMLEMLTLMVQEYRSTTDKSKTENLVGVINKAYEKSLKRHHGFMSKQLFK
;
A
#
# COMPACT_ATOMS: atom_id res chain seq x y z
N ILE A 1 -18.88 -34.95 -23.67
CA ILE A 1 -19.25 -33.53 -23.87
C ILE A 1 -19.88 -33.06 -22.57
N SER A 2 -19.12 -32.35 -21.73
CA SER A 2 -19.67 -31.69 -20.54
C SER A 2 -19.35 -30.21 -20.69
N MET A 3 -20.40 -29.43 -20.96
CA MET A 3 -20.32 -27.99 -21.10
C MET A 3 -20.29 -27.37 -19.70
N SER A 4 -19.10 -27.07 -19.21
CA SER A 4 -18.91 -26.10 -18.13
C SER A 4 -19.07 -24.70 -18.74
N GLY A 5 -20.27 -24.13 -18.63
CA GLY A 5 -20.53 -22.74 -19.01
C GLY A 5 -19.70 -21.78 -18.15
N ARG A 6 -18.57 -21.31 -18.69
CA ARG A 6 -17.93 -20.09 -18.20
C ARG A 6 -18.84 -18.92 -18.56
N SER A 7 -19.26 -18.17 -17.54
CA SER A 7 -19.89 -16.86 -17.67
C SER A 7 -19.01 -15.93 -18.52
N PRO A 8 -19.57 -14.99 -19.32
CA PRO A 8 -18.77 -14.11 -20.15
C PRO A 8 -17.96 -13.15 -19.26
N LEU A 9 -16.63 -13.32 -19.28
CA LEU A 9 -15.60 -12.33 -18.91
C LEU A 9 -15.75 -11.72 -17.51
N GLU A 10 -15.34 -12.43 -16.46
CA GLU A 10 -14.64 -11.72 -15.38
C GLU A 10 -13.30 -11.27 -15.97
N GLU A 11 -13.21 -10.00 -16.38
CA GLU A 11 -11.94 -9.43 -16.81
C GLU A 11 -10.93 -9.56 -15.66
N GLU A 12 -9.80 -10.20 -15.93
CA GLU A 12 -8.75 -10.39 -14.94
C GLU A 12 -8.13 -9.03 -14.62
N THR A 13 -8.46 -8.49 -13.44
CA THR A 13 -7.90 -7.22 -12.95
C THR A 13 -6.78 -7.47 -11.95
N TYR A 14 -5.99 -6.43 -11.65
CA TYR A 14 -5.01 -6.46 -10.57
C TYR A 14 -5.61 -6.97 -9.25
N PHE A 15 -6.87 -6.61 -8.93
CA PHE A 15 -7.55 -6.97 -7.69
C PHE A 15 -8.22 -8.35 -7.70
N SER A 16 -8.21 -9.06 -8.84
CA SER A 16 -8.79 -10.40 -8.95
C SER A 16 -7.89 -11.52 -8.39
N LYS A 17 -6.62 -11.19 -8.07
CA LYS A 17 -5.60 -12.14 -7.61
C LYS A 17 -5.44 -12.08 -6.09
N PRO A 18 -5.76 -13.16 -5.34
CA PRO A 18 -5.65 -13.18 -3.88
C PRO A 18 -4.24 -12.83 -3.36
N GLU A 19 -3.20 -13.20 -4.11
CA GLU A 19 -1.80 -12.90 -3.79
C GLU A 19 -1.46 -11.39 -3.79
N HIS A 20 -2.29 -10.56 -4.40
CA HIS A 20 -2.15 -9.10 -4.42
C HIS A 20 -2.89 -8.41 -3.27
N LEU A 21 -3.70 -9.15 -2.51
CA LEU A 21 -4.52 -8.61 -1.44
C LEU A 21 -3.76 -8.62 -0.11
N PHE A 22 -4.16 -7.71 0.79
CA PHE A 22 -3.64 -7.71 2.15
C PHE A 22 -4.05 -8.98 2.90
N PRO A 23 -3.18 -9.52 3.78
CA PRO A 23 -3.47 -10.76 4.47
C PRO A 23 -4.63 -10.60 5.44
N HIS A 24 -5.34 -11.70 5.68
CA HIS A 24 -6.17 -11.83 6.87
C HIS A 24 -5.29 -11.84 8.13
N LEU A 25 -5.88 -11.41 9.25
CA LEU A 25 -5.21 -11.51 10.54
C LEU A 25 -5.14 -12.97 11.00
N GLU A 26 -4.01 -13.35 11.58
CA GLU A 26 -3.84 -14.62 12.30
C GLU A 26 -3.90 -14.30 13.79
N ASP A 27 -4.96 -14.72 14.48
CA ASP A 27 -5.20 -14.44 15.89
C ASP A 27 -5.09 -12.94 16.25
N GLY A 28 -5.58 -12.07 15.36
CA GLY A 28 -5.53 -10.61 15.52
C GLY A 28 -4.17 -9.98 15.19
N ARG A 29 -3.20 -10.77 14.69
CA ARG A 29 -1.85 -10.32 14.33
C ARG A 29 -1.66 -10.28 12.81
N ILE A 30 -0.71 -9.48 12.34
CA ILE A 30 -0.51 -9.25 10.89
C ILE A 30 0.70 -10.07 10.42
N PRO A 31 0.52 -11.09 9.56
CA PRO A 31 1.64 -11.87 9.02
C PRO A 31 2.59 -11.00 8.19
N THR A 32 3.86 -10.93 8.59
CA THR A 32 4.83 -9.97 8.04
C THR A 32 5.12 -10.21 6.56
N GLU A 33 5.39 -11.45 6.14
CA GLU A 33 5.74 -11.77 4.75
C GLU A 33 4.61 -11.39 3.80
N GLN A 34 3.38 -11.82 4.10
CA GLN A 34 2.21 -11.57 3.28
C GLN A 34 1.88 -10.08 3.24
N PHE A 35 2.02 -9.36 4.35
CA PHE A 35 1.87 -7.91 4.38
C PHE A 35 2.88 -7.21 3.45
N LEU A 36 4.16 -7.59 3.52
CA LEU A 36 5.20 -7.01 2.67
C LEU A 36 4.98 -7.36 1.18
N SER A 37 4.50 -8.57 0.88
CA SER A 37 4.11 -8.98 -0.47
C SER A 37 2.98 -8.10 -1.02
N ALA A 38 1.94 -7.87 -0.23
CA ALA A 38 0.83 -6.98 -0.60
C ALA A 38 1.31 -5.55 -0.84
N CYS A 39 2.19 -5.01 0.01
CA CYS A 39 2.78 -3.68 -0.18
C CYS A 39 3.60 -3.58 -1.48
N GLN A 40 4.36 -4.63 -1.83
CA GLN A 40 5.09 -4.68 -3.09
C GLN A 40 4.14 -4.66 -4.29
N GLY A 41 3.05 -5.41 -4.21
CA GLY A 41 1.99 -5.37 -5.22
C GLY A 41 1.39 -3.97 -5.38
N ILE A 42 1.11 -3.26 -4.28
CA ILE A 42 0.63 -1.86 -4.35
C ILE A 42 1.65 -0.95 -5.06
N ALA A 43 2.94 -1.14 -4.81
CA ALA A 43 3.98 -0.38 -5.52
C ALA A 43 3.95 -0.65 -7.05
N ASP A 44 3.66 -1.89 -7.46
CA ASP A 44 3.51 -2.25 -8.86
C ASP A 44 2.22 -1.72 -9.47
N PHE A 45 1.11 -1.78 -8.74
CA PHE A 45 -0.16 -1.15 -9.13
C PHE A 45 0.02 0.35 -9.40
N VAL A 46 0.69 1.05 -8.49
CA VAL A 46 1.00 2.48 -8.62
C VAL A 46 1.88 2.74 -9.86
N GLY A 47 2.76 1.82 -10.20
CA GLY A 47 3.56 1.89 -11.44
C GLY A 47 2.70 1.87 -12.71
N PHE A 48 1.56 1.16 -12.71
CA PHE A 48 0.64 1.16 -13.86
C PHE A 48 -0.08 2.49 -14.09
N LEU A 49 -0.17 3.34 -13.06
CA LEU A 49 -0.78 4.66 -13.17
C LEU A 49 0.12 5.69 -13.89
N GLY A 50 1.35 5.31 -14.23
CA GLY A 50 2.27 6.08 -15.05
C GLY A 50 3.42 6.72 -14.29
N THR A 51 4.34 7.34 -15.03
CA THR A 51 5.62 7.85 -14.52
C THR A 51 5.47 8.96 -13.47
N ALA A 52 4.34 9.69 -13.47
CA ALA A 52 4.02 10.68 -12.45
C ALA A 52 4.00 10.09 -11.03
N PHE A 53 3.77 8.78 -10.89
CA PHE A 53 3.74 8.09 -9.61
C PHE A 53 5.08 7.44 -9.22
N SER A 54 6.15 7.63 -10.01
CA SER A 54 7.47 7.06 -9.71
C SER A 54 7.99 7.43 -8.30
N PRO A 55 7.81 8.67 -7.80
CA PRO A 55 8.21 9.01 -6.42
C PRO A 55 7.46 8.20 -5.37
N VAL A 56 6.16 7.94 -5.58
CA VAL A 56 5.32 7.15 -4.68
C VAL A 56 5.75 5.69 -4.68
N LYS A 57 5.96 5.11 -5.87
CA LYS A 57 6.49 3.75 -6.01
C LYS A 57 7.84 3.59 -5.31
N ALA A 58 8.74 4.56 -5.48
CA ALA A 58 10.06 4.54 -4.87
C ALA A 58 9.99 4.62 -3.33
N ASP A 59 9.14 5.48 -2.78
CA ASP A 59 8.94 5.58 -1.32
C ASP A 59 8.40 4.28 -0.72
N ILE A 60 7.36 3.69 -1.33
CA ILE A 60 6.79 2.40 -0.88
C ILE A 60 7.87 1.32 -0.91
N ASN A 61 8.58 1.16 -2.03
CA ASN A 61 9.65 0.16 -2.17
C ASN A 61 10.76 0.36 -1.13
N GLY A 62 11.21 1.59 -0.93
CA GLY A 62 12.24 1.89 0.07
C GLY A 62 11.80 1.51 1.48
N ASN A 63 10.55 1.79 1.85
CA ASN A 63 10.03 1.44 3.16
C ASN A 63 9.78 -0.08 3.32
N VAL A 64 9.33 -0.78 2.26
CA VAL A 64 9.25 -2.25 2.24
C VAL A 64 10.63 -2.88 2.45
N VAL A 65 11.68 -2.37 1.78
CA VAL A 65 13.05 -2.87 1.95
C VAL A 65 13.54 -2.72 3.39
N LYS A 66 13.25 -1.60 4.06
CA LYS A 66 13.62 -1.38 5.47
C LYS A 66 13.01 -2.45 6.38
N VAL A 67 11.70 -2.71 6.23
CA VAL A 67 10.99 -3.71 7.05
C VAL A 67 11.43 -5.13 6.69
N ARG A 68 11.59 -5.43 5.40
CA ARG A 68 12.06 -6.75 4.92
C ARG A 68 13.46 -7.05 5.44
N THR A 69 14.38 -6.09 5.39
CA THR A 69 15.75 -6.26 5.91
C THR A 69 15.76 -6.67 7.38
N ARG A 70 14.84 -6.12 8.18
CA ARG A 70 14.67 -6.56 9.56
C ARG A 70 14.07 -7.96 9.62
N PHE A 71 12.93 -8.19 8.96
CA PHE A 71 12.25 -9.49 8.89
C PHE A 71 13.19 -10.67 8.56
N GLU A 72 14.12 -10.48 7.61
CA GLU A 72 15.06 -11.50 7.18
C GLU A 72 16.11 -11.88 8.24
N LYS A 73 16.36 -11.03 9.24
CA LYS A 73 17.30 -11.35 10.33
C LYS A 73 16.79 -12.45 11.25
N ASP A 74 15.47 -12.57 11.39
CA ASP A 74 14.81 -13.60 12.18
C ASP A 74 13.36 -13.74 11.72
N ARG A 75 13.13 -14.56 10.70
CA ARG A 75 11.78 -14.75 10.14
C ARG A 75 10.80 -15.39 11.14
N ILE A 76 11.30 -16.20 12.07
CA ILE A 76 10.47 -16.91 13.05
C ILE A 76 10.06 -15.94 14.15
N GLY A 77 11.01 -15.24 14.76
CA GLY A 77 10.75 -14.25 15.79
C GLY A 77 10.05 -12.99 15.28
N GLN A 78 10.01 -12.76 13.97
CA GLN A 78 9.35 -11.60 13.35
C GLN A 78 8.21 -12.01 12.41
N ARG A 79 7.61 -13.19 12.67
CA ARG A 79 6.48 -13.73 11.91
C ARG A 79 5.34 -12.72 11.78
N TYR A 80 5.10 -11.93 12.82
CA TYR A 80 4.09 -10.88 12.82
C TYR A 80 4.70 -9.49 12.96
N LEU A 81 4.07 -8.48 12.35
CA LEU A 81 4.56 -7.09 12.40
C LEU A 81 4.72 -6.59 13.85
N GLN A 82 3.84 -7.02 14.74
CA GLN A 82 3.89 -6.69 16.15
C GLN A 82 5.20 -7.18 16.80
N ASP A 83 5.61 -8.43 16.56
CA ASP A 83 6.87 -8.96 17.10
C ASP A 83 8.08 -8.20 16.51
N LEU A 84 8.00 -7.88 15.21
CA LEU A 84 9.03 -7.10 14.52
C LEU A 84 9.21 -5.72 15.15
N ILE A 85 8.10 -5.02 15.44
CA ILE A 85 8.10 -3.70 16.10
C ILE A 85 8.65 -3.84 17.52
N ASP A 86 8.15 -4.77 18.32
CA ASP A 86 8.58 -4.95 19.71
C ASP A 86 10.08 -5.25 19.79
N SER A 87 10.59 -6.09 18.89
CA SER A 87 12.01 -6.35 18.78
C SER A 87 12.79 -5.12 18.35
N ASP A 88 12.29 -4.33 17.40
CA ASP A 88 12.97 -3.12 16.92
C ASP A 88 13.07 -2.06 18.02
N LEU A 89 11.98 -1.83 18.75
CA LEU A 89 11.97 -0.93 19.90
C LEU A 89 12.95 -1.38 20.98
N ARG A 90 12.95 -2.67 21.31
CA ARG A 90 13.86 -3.24 22.32
C ARG A 90 15.32 -3.03 21.96
N ASP A 91 15.69 -3.26 20.70
CA ASP A 91 17.07 -3.09 20.22
C ASP A 91 17.52 -1.61 20.22
N HIS A 92 16.58 -0.66 20.19
CA HIS A 92 16.83 0.78 20.10
C HIS A 92 16.41 1.54 21.36
N GLY A 93 16.33 0.86 22.52
CA GLY A 93 16.06 1.50 23.80
C GLY A 93 14.69 2.18 23.88
N GLY A 94 13.68 1.61 23.23
CA GLY A 94 12.31 2.14 23.16
C GLY A 94 12.09 3.16 22.04
N ASN A 95 13.12 3.52 21.27
CA ASN A 95 12.99 4.40 20.11
C ASN A 95 12.72 3.64 18.83
N PHE A 96 12.21 4.32 17.80
CA PHE A 96 12.01 3.70 16.50
C PHE A 96 13.35 3.44 15.82
N GLY A 97 13.62 2.17 15.53
CA GLY A 97 14.66 1.79 14.60
C GLY A 97 14.20 1.97 13.15
N ILE A 98 15.10 1.66 12.22
CA ILE A 98 14.88 1.83 10.77
C ILE A 98 13.63 1.09 10.29
N ALA A 99 13.34 -0.08 10.86
CA ALA A 99 12.21 -0.90 10.43
C ALA A 99 10.87 -0.34 10.94
N THR A 100 10.79 0.07 12.21
CA THR A 100 9.56 0.69 12.76
C THR A 100 9.28 2.03 12.09
N GLU A 101 10.32 2.84 11.83
CA GLU A 101 10.17 4.07 11.07
C GLU A 101 9.70 3.80 9.62
N GLY A 102 10.32 2.83 8.95
CA GLY A 102 9.91 2.39 7.62
C GLY A 102 8.45 1.93 7.58
N LEU A 103 8.03 1.14 8.58
CA LEU A 103 6.66 0.65 8.69
C LEU A 103 5.66 1.79 8.95
N LEU A 104 6.04 2.80 9.74
CA LEU A 104 5.20 3.98 9.96
C LEU A 104 4.95 4.74 8.64
N TRP A 105 5.99 4.97 7.84
CA TRP A 105 5.85 5.63 6.54
C TRP A 105 5.06 4.77 5.56
N LEU A 106 5.30 3.46 5.56
CA LEU A 106 4.54 2.51 4.75
C LEU A 106 3.05 2.55 5.10
N LYS A 107 2.68 2.51 6.39
CA LYS A 107 1.29 2.66 6.85
C LYS A 107 0.66 3.96 6.31
N ARG A 108 1.35 5.09 6.41
CA ARG A 108 0.84 6.38 5.90
C ARG A 108 0.66 6.37 4.38
N GLY A 109 1.57 5.74 3.64
CA GLY A 109 1.44 5.53 2.20
C GLY A 109 0.24 4.65 1.85
N LEU A 110 -0.01 3.59 2.61
CA LEU A 110 -1.18 2.73 2.44
C LEU A 110 -2.50 3.44 2.76
N GLU A 111 -2.54 4.31 3.77
CA GLU A 111 -3.71 5.15 4.06
C GLU A 111 -4.04 6.08 2.89
N PHE A 112 -3.01 6.67 2.27
CA PHE A 112 -3.18 7.44 1.05
C PHE A 112 -3.75 6.60 -0.10
N MET A 113 -3.18 5.41 -0.34
CA MET A 113 -3.66 4.52 -1.40
C MET A 113 -5.11 4.07 -1.17
N LEU A 114 -5.48 3.75 0.08
CA LEU A 114 -6.84 3.40 0.46
C LEU A 114 -7.81 4.56 0.17
N GLU A 115 -7.47 5.79 0.56
CA GLU A 115 -8.30 6.96 0.29
C GLU A 115 -8.43 7.23 -1.22
N MET A 116 -7.32 7.12 -1.97
CA MET A 116 -7.31 7.32 -3.42
C MET A 116 -8.24 6.31 -4.12
N LEU A 117 -8.06 5.01 -3.86
CA LEU A 117 -8.89 3.96 -4.46
C LEU A 117 -10.36 4.11 -4.06
N THR A 118 -10.64 4.47 -2.81
CA THR A 118 -12.00 4.75 -2.34
C THR A 118 -12.65 5.90 -3.11
N LEU A 119 -11.92 7.01 -3.29
CA LEU A 119 -12.39 8.15 -4.06
C LEU A 119 -12.59 7.82 -5.54
N MET A 120 -11.69 7.04 -6.15
CA MET A 120 -11.86 6.56 -7.54
C MET A 120 -13.17 5.80 -7.71
N VAL A 121 -13.46 4.85 -6.81
CA VAL A 121 -14.70 4.06 -6.84
C VAL A 121 -15.93 4.95 -6.61
N GLN A 122 -15.85 5.89 -5.67
CA GLN A 122 -16.93 6.83 -5.38
C GLN A 122 -17.24 7.74 -6.58
N GLU A 123 -16.22 8.33 -7.20
CA GLU A 123 -16.38 9.18 -8.38
C GLU A 123 -16.90 8.38 -9.58
N TYR A 124 -16.34 7.19 -9.83
CA TYR A 124 -16.85 6.31 -10.89
C TYR A 124 -18.33 5.97 -10.72
N ARG A 125 -18.80 5.77 -9.48
CA ARG A 125 -20.21 5.46 -9.20
C ARG A 125 -21.14 6.67 -9.21
N SER A 126 -20.63 7.89 -9.03
CA SER A 126 -21.47 9.10 -8.88
C SER A 126 -22.02 9.67 -10.18
N THR A 127 -21.42 9.31 -11.31
CA THR A 127 -21.79 9.83 -12.64
C THR A 127 -22.12 8.69 -13.62
N THR A 128 -23.12 8.91 -14.47
CA THR A 128 -23.40 8.02 -15.62
C THR A 128 -22.42 8.26 -16.76
N ASP A 129 -21.92 9.47 -16.91
CA ASP A 129 -20.87 9.84 -17.87
C ASP A 129 -19.49 9.50 -17.27
N LYS A 130 -18.91 8.38 -17.72
CA LYS A 130 -17.64 7.84 -17.19
C LYS A 130 -16.41 8.61 -17.67
N SER A 131 -16.50 9.36 -18.76
CA SER A 131 -15.39 10.17 -19.28
C SER A 131 -14.92 11.21 -18.26
N LYS A 132 -15.83 11.67 -17.39
CA LYS A 132 -15.53 12.60 -16.29
C LYS A 132 -14.64 12.02 -15.19
N THR A 133 -14.39 10.71 -15.21
CA THR A 133 -13.57 10.01 -14.19
C THR A 133 -12.19 9.62 -14.68
N GLU A 134 -11.84 9.94 -15.93
CA GLU A 134 -10.53 9.63 -16.50
C GLU A 134 -9.41 10.50 -15.91
N ASN A 135 -9.72 11.72 -15.45
CA ASN A 135 -8.77 12.60 -14.81
C ASN A 135 -8.65 12.33 -13.31
N LEU A 136 -7.58 11.65 -12.91
CA LEU A 136 -7.33 11.28 -11.51
C LEU A 136 -6.70 12.39 -10.66
N VAL A 137 -6.31 13.53 -11.23
CA VAL A 137 -5.59 14.59 -10.49
C VAL A 137 -6.40 15.10 -9.29
N GLY A 138 -7.71 15.28 -9.47
CA GLY A 138 -8.61 15.68 -8.39
C GLY A 138 -8.66 14.66 -7.25
N VAL A 139 -8.78 13.38 -7.60
CA VAL A 139 -8.79 12.26 -6.65
C VAL A 139 -7.49 12.17 -5.87
N ILE A 140 -6.34 12.22 -6.57
CA ILE A 140 -5.01 12.14 -5.97
C ILE A 140 -4.79 13.27 -4.97
N ASN A 141 -5.08 14.51 -5.38
CA ASN A 141 -4.93 15.68 -4.52
C ASN A 141 -5.78 15.56 -3.26
N LYS A 142 -7.06 15.20 -3.41
CA LYS A 142 -7.97 15.02 -2.28
C LYS A 142 -7.52 13.91 -1.34
N ALA A 143 -7.04 12.78 -1.88
CA ALA A 143 -6.49 11.69 -1.08
C ALA A 143 -5.25 12.13 -0.30
N TYR A 144 -4.33 12.86 -0.96
CA TYR A 144 -3.11 13.39 -0.35
C TYR A 144 -3.41 14.34 0.81
N GLU A 145 -4.36 15.26 0.62
CA GLU A 145 -4.76 16.22 1.66
C GLU A 145 -5.31 15.56 2.92
N LYS A 146 -6.09 14.48 2.76
CA LYS A 146 -6.71 13.75 3.87
C LYS A 146 -5.75 12.82 4.61
N SER A 147 -4.59 12.48 4.02
CA SER A 147 -3.69 11.44 4.53
C SER A 147 -2.26 11.96 4.75
N LEU A 148 -1.43 11.99 3.71
CA LEU A 148 0.02 12.22 3.78
C LEU A 148 0.41 13.67 4.02
N LYS A 149 -0.40 14.65 3.59
CA LYS A 149 -0.04 16.09 3.61
C LYS A 149 0.38 16.60 4.99
N ARG A 150 -0.23 16.09 6.06
CA ARG A 150 0.09 16.46 7.45
C ARG A 150 1.45 15.93 7.93
N HIS A 151 1.98 14.91 7.26
CA HIS A 151 3.23 14.23 7.62
C HIS A 151 4.43 14.72 6.78
N HIS A 152 4.18 15.27 5.60
CA HIS A 152 5.22 15.84 4.76
C HIS A 152 5.66 17.23 5.27
N GLY A 153 6.96 17.40 5.49
CA GLY A 153 7.60 18.71 5.67
C GLY A 153 7.58 19.56 4.38
N PHE A 154 8.04 20.80 4.45
CA PHE A 154 7.99 21.76 3.33
C PHE A 154 8.63 21.22 2.03
N MET A 155 9.75 20.50 2.15
CA MET A 155 10.51 19.96 1.02
C MET A 155 9.84 18.74 0.37
N SER A 156 9.24 17.84 1.16
CA SER A 156 8.44 16.72 0.64
C SER A 156 7.12 17.15 0.00
N LYS A 157 6.57 18.32 0.33
CA LYS A 157 5.34 18.84 -0.32
C LYS A 157 5.54 19.26 -1.77
N GLN A 158 6.78 19.55 -2.21
CA GLN A 158 7.05 19.94 -3.60
C GLN A 158 7.14 18.75 -4.56
N LEU A 159 7.42 17.53 -4.08
CA LEU A 159 7.46 16.31 -4.89
C LEU A 159 6.08 15.80 -5.33
N PHE A 160 5.00 16.34 -4.75
CA PHE A 160 3.60 15.96 -5.00
C PHE A 160 2.77 17.12 -5.59
N LYS A 161 3.43 18.16 -6.11
CA LYS A 161 2.82 19.29 -6.80
C LYS A 161 3.00 19.19 -8.30
#